data_AF-A0A381WTG2-F1
#
_entry.id   AF-A0A381WTG2-F1
#
_cell.length_a   1.000
_cell.length_b   1.000
_cell.length_c   1.000
_cell.angle_alpha   90.00
_cell.angle_beta   90.00
_cell.angle_gamma   90.00
#
_symmetry.space_group_name_H-M   'P 1'
#
loop_
_entity.id
_entity.type
_entity.pdbx_description
1 polymer ?
#
loop_
_entity_poly.entity_id
_entity_poly.type
_entity_poly.pdbx_seq_one_letter_code
_entity_poly.pdbx_strand_id
1 'polypeptide(L)'
;MKVNAIKFAVSWITLIVIGCFLPNNGNGTFTARTDKSGFGIQQTQNSTGELHYNQYCLSCHGQEGRGDGELSYLLYPKPRDLTQ
;
A
#
# COMPACT_ATOMS: atom_id res chain seq x y z
N MET A 1 45.09 -37.77 7.67
CA MET A 1 44.09 -37.38 6.63
C MET A 1 42.77 -36.79 7.18
N LYS A 2 42.42 -36.88 8.47
CA LYS A 2 41.16 -36.32 9.01
C LYS A 2 41.18 -34.80 9.35
N VAL A 3 42.35 -34.16 9.40
CA VAL A 3 42.50 -32.74 9.79
C VAL A 3 42.21 -31.73 8.67
N ASN A 4 42.20 -32.18 7.40
CA ASN A 4 41.95 -31.29 6.27
C ASN A 4 40.46 -30.99 6.09
N ALA A 5 39.57 -31.93 6.41
CA ALA A 5 38.12 -31.74 6.30
C ALA A 5 37.59 -30.63 7.24
N ILE A 6 38.16 -30.52 8.45
CA ILE A 6 37.79 -29.47 9.42
C ILE A 6 38.28 -28.10 8.95
N LYS A 7 39.48 -28.03 8.34
CA LYS A 7 40.01 -26.77 7.77
C LYS A 7 39.15 -26.25 6.59
N PHE A 8 38.55 -27.14 5.79
CA PHE A 8 37.63 -26.73 4.73
C PHE A 8 36.30 -26.20 5.28
N ALA A 9 35.74 -26.81 6.32
CA ALA A 9 34.48 -26.34 6.91
C ALA A 9 34.60 -24.98 7.61
N VAL A 10 35.70 -24.75 8.35
CA VAL A 10 35.93 -23.49 9.08
C VAL A 10 36.21 -22.32 8.13
N SER A 11 36.88 -22.57 6.99
CA SER A 11 37.19 -21.55 5.97
C SER A 11 35.95 -20.98 5.27
N TRP A 12 34.93 -21.82 5.03
CA TRP A 12 33.67 -21.38 4.41
C TRP A 12 32.78 -20.61 5.39
N ILE A 13 32.79 -21.00 6.68
CA ILE A 13 32.03 -20.29 7.72
C ILE A 13 32.59 -18.88 7.93
N THR A 14 33.91 -18.70 7.89
CA THR A 14 34.53 -17.38 7.98
C THR A 14 34.22 -16.49 6.77
N LEU A 15 34.12 -17.04 5.56
CA LEU A 15 33.76 -16.28 4.36
C LEU A 15 32.28 -15.85 4.35
N ILE A 16 31.38 -16.69 4.87
CA ILE A 16 29.94 -16.37 4.96
C ILE A 16 29.69 -15.22 5.95
N VAL A 17 30.40 -15.17 7.07
CA VAL A 17 30.25 -14.09 8.07
C VAL A 17 30.87 -12.77 7.60
N ILE A 18 31.97 -12.81 6.83
CA ILE A 18 32.60 -11.60 6.25
C ILE A 18 31.70 -10.95 5.17
N GLY A 19 30.90 -11.72 4.43
CA GLY A 19 30.00 -11.21 3.39
C GLY A 19 28.81 -10.39 3.90
N CYS A 20 28.36 -10.59 5.15
CA CYS A 20 27.24 -9.85 5.73
C CYS A 20 27.62 -8.46 6.28
N PHE A 21 28.91 -8.14 6.40
CA PHE A 21 29.39 -6.87 6.97
C PHE A 21 29.91 -5.88 5.93
N LEU A 22 29.82 -6.21 4.63
CA LEU A 22 30.05 -5.22 3.58
C LEU A 22 28.79 -4.35 3.46
N PRO A 23 28.87 -3.03 3.70
CA PRO A 23 27.79 -2.14 3.32
C PRO A 23 27.58 -2.27 1.81
N ASN A 24 26.35 -2.58 1.41
CA ASN A 24 25.92 -2.44 0.02
C ASN A 24 26.19 -1.00 -0.40
N ASN A 25 27.32 -0.79 -1.08
CA ASN A 25 27.63 0.47 -1.74
C ASN A 25 26.51 0.69 -2.74
N GLY A 26 25.63 1.63 -2.41
CA GLY A 26 24.52 2.04 -3.24
C GLY A 26 25.06 2.60 -4.55
N ASN A 27 25.13 1.76 -5.56
CA ASN A 27 25.28 2.14 -6.95
C ASN A 27 24.03 1.71 -7.72
N GLY A 28 22.87 2.18 -7.25
CA GLY A 28 21.70 2.29 -8.09
C GLY A 28 22.01 3.25 -9.22
N THR A 29 22.51 2.71 -10.33
CA THR A 29 22.60 3.42 -11.60
C THR A 29 21.25 4.08 -11.87
N PHE A 30 21.29 5.38 -12.13
CA PHE A 30 20.19 6.19 -12.64
C PHE A 30 19.66 5.56 -13.92
N THR A 31 18.85 4.52 -13.77
CA THR A 31 17.94 4.10 -14.82
C THR A 31 16.83 5.12 -14.74
N ALA A 32 16.70 5.91 -15.81
CA ALA A 32 15.57 6.80 -15.97
C ALA A 32 14.31 5.99 -15.67
N ARG A 33 13.66 6.32 -14.55
CA ARG A 33 12.31 5.84 -14.29
C ARG A 33 11.48 6.50 -15.38
N THR A 34 11.26 5.78 -16.47
CA THR A 34 10.10 6.02 -17.31
C THR A 34 8.93 5.85 -16.37
N ASP A 35 8.43 6.97 -15.88
CA ASP A 35 7.10 7.00 -15.34
C ASP A 35 6.22 6.55 -16.50
N LYS A 36 5.76 5.31 -16.43
CA LYS A 36 4.53 4.94 -17.11
C LYS A 36 3.40 5.72 -16.43
N SER A 37 3.43 7.04 -16.53
CA SER A 37 2.28 7.93 -16.47
C SER A 37 1.38 7.73 -17.70
N GLY A 38 1.41 6.55 -18.33
CA GLY A 38 0.21 5.95 -18.90
C GLY A 38 -0.68 5.50 -17.75
N PHE A 39 -1.45 6.44 -17.19
CA PHE A 39 -2.67 6.23 -16.41
C PHE A 39 -2.74 4.87 -15.68
N GLY A 40 -1.80 4.63 -14.77
CA GLY A 40 -1.88 3.52 -13.84
C GLY A 40 -2.85 3.91 -12.75
N ILE A 41 -4.12 3.47 -12.85
CA ILE A 41 -5.01 3.47 -11.69
C ILE A 41 -4.36 2.56 -10.67
N GLN A 42 -3.62 3.15 -9.73
CA GLN A 42 -3.28 2.53 -8.47
C GLN A 42 -4.63 2.19 -7.83
N GLN A 43 -5.10 0.95 -7.99
CA GLN A 43 -6.34 0.48 -7.39
C GLN A 43 -6.22 0.77 -5.89
N THR A 44 -7.04 1.73 -5.45
CA THR A 44 -7.06 2.26 -4.10
C THR A 44 -7.16 1.08 -3.13
N GLN A 45 -6.35 1.12 -2.08
CA GLN A 45 -6.44 0.21 -0.95
C GLN A 45 -7.89 0.25 -0.43
N ASN A 46 -8.69 -0.72 -0.84
CA ASN A 46 -10.14 -0.77 -0.70
C ASN A 46 -10.50 -1.08 0.77
N SER A 47 -10.34 -0.07 1.62
CA SER A 47 -11.31 0.11 2.70
C SER A 47 -12.68 0.12 2.02
N THR A 48 -13.53 -0.85 2.37
CA THR A 48 -14.76 -1.10 1.62
C THR A 48 -15.52 0.22 1.45
N GLY A 49 -15.95 0.53 0.22
CA GLY A 49 -16.67 1.79 -0.06
C GLY A 49 -17.85 2.01 0.89
N GLU A 50 -18.42 0.93 1.40
CA GLU A 50 -19.40 0.89 2.48
C GLU A 50 -18.94 1.58 3.78
N LEU A 51 -17.71 1.34 4.24
CA LEU A 51 -17.19 1.99 5.47
C LEU A 51 -17.09 3.50 5.29
N HIS A 52 -16.62 3.95 4.13
CA HIS A 52 -16.53 5.37 3.81
C HIS A 52 -17.92 5.99 3.69
N TYR A 53 -18.84 5.28 3.05
CA TYR A 53 -20.22 5.72 2.92
C TYR A 53 -20.88 5.91 4.28
N ASN A 54 -20.74 4.92 5.17
CA ASN A 54 -21.30 4.96 6.51
C ASN A 54 -20.70 6.09 7.36
N GLN A 55 -19.41 6.38 7.18
CA GLN A 55 -18.72 7.40 7.97
C GLN A 55 -18.99 8.84 7.50
N TYR A 56 -19.09 9.05 6.18
CA TYR A 56 -19.09 10.40 5.61
C TYR A 56 -20.39 10.78 4.90
N CYS A 57 -21.11 9.82 4.34
CA CYS A 57 -22.22 10.08 3.42
C CYS A 57 -23.59 9.83 4.08
N LEU A 58 -23.68 8.78 4.90
CA LEU A 58 -24.94 8.24 5.42
C LEU A 58 -25.77 9.26 6.20
N SER A 59 -25.13 10.13 6.99
CA SER A 59 -25.84 11.13 7.81
C SER A 59 -26.68 12.11 6.98
N CYS A 60 -26.27 12.41 5.76
CA CYS A 60 -26.99 13.33 4.86
C CYS A 60 -27.77 12.57 3.77
N HIS A 61 -27.19 11.50 3.24
CA HIS A 61 -27.73 10.80 2.08
C HIS A 61 -28.64 9.61 2.42
N GLY A 62 -28.69 9.18 3.68
CA GLY A 62 -29.46 8.01 4.11
C GLY A 62 -28.75 6.69 3.76
N GLN A 63 -29.34 5.55 4.14
CA GLN A 63 -28.76 4.24 3.82
C GLN A 63 -28.84 3.90 2.32
N GLU A 64 -29.88 4.39 1.65
CA GLU A 64 -30.14 4.11 0.23
C GLU A 64 -29.59 5.19 -0.71
N GLY A 65 -29.00 6.27 -0.17
CA GLY A 65 -28.45 7.35 -0.98
C GLY A 65 -29.46 8.35 -1.54
N ARG A 66 -30.73 8.29 -1.11
CA ARG A 66 -31.81 9.15 -1.62
C ARG A 66 -31.77 10.61 -1.15
N GLY A 67 -30.77 10.99 -0.34
CA GLY A 67 -30.74 12.33 0.25
C GLY A 67 -31.72 12.48 1.41
N ASP A 68 -32.14 11.38 2.03
CA ASP A 68 -33.12 11.30 3.12
C ASP A 68 -32.48 10.98 4.48
N GLY A 69 -31.18 11.29 4.66
CA GLY A 69 -30.46 11.07 5.91
C GLY A 69 -30.98 11.93 7.07
N GLU A 70 -30.63 11.55 8.30
CA GLU A 70 -30.99 12.27 9.54
C GLU A 70 -30.73 13.78 9.45
N LEU A 71 -29.64 14.20 8.82
CA LEU A 71 -29.25 15.61 8.71
C LEU A 71 -29.82 16.30 7.46
N SER A 72 -30.52 15.57 6.60
CA SER A 72 -31.00 16.10 5.32
C SER A 72 -31.98 17.28 5.48
N TYR A 73 -32.75 17.31 6.58
CA TYR A 73 -33.71 18.38 6.86
C TYR A 73 -33.06 19.71 7.27
N LEU A 74 -31.77 19.70 7.66
CA LEU A 74 -31.04 20.89 8.09
C LEU A 74 -30.36 21.63 6.92
N LEU A 75 -30.35 21.03 5.73
CA LEU A 75 -29.59 21.53 4.56
C LEU A 75 -30.55 22.07 3.48
N TYR A 76 -30.26 23.28 2.99
CA TYR A 76 -30.92 23.86 1.82
C TYR A 76 -29.88 24.34 0.80
N PRO A 77 -29.89 23.86 -0.46
CA PRO A 77 -30.83 22.88 -1.02
C PRO A 77 -30.62 21.47 -0.46
N LYS A 78 -31.66 20.62 -0.57
CA LYS A 78 -31.63 19.23 -0.08
C LYS A 78 -30.44 18.45 -0.68
N PRO A 79 -29.80 17.54 0.08
CA PRO A 79 -28.75 16.67 -0.44
C PRO A 79 -29.18 15.92 -1.71
N ARG A 80 -28.26 15.75 -2.65
CA ARG A 80 -28.50 15.08 -3.94
C ARG A 80 -28.80 13.60 -3.77
N ASP A 81 -29.71 13.09 -4.58
CA ASP A 81 -29.97 11.66 -4.73
C ASP A 81 -28.82 10.97 -5.50
N LEU A 82 -28.24 9.93 -4.89
CA LEU A 82 -27.10 9.16 -5.39
C LEU A 82 -27.49 7.84 -6.08
N THR A 83 -28.79 7.55 -6.25
CA THR A 83 -29.25 6.30 -6.88
C THR A 83 -29.26 6.34 -8.42
N GLN A 84 -28.70 7.38 -9.03
CA GLN A 84 -28.73 7.60 -10.49
C GLN A 84 -27.42 7.21 -11.18
#